data_AF-A0A1I1NBZ6-F1
#
_entry.id   AF-A0A1I1NBZ6-F1
#
_cell.length_a   1.000
_cell.length_b   1.000
_cell.length_c   1.000
_cell.angle_alpha   90.00
_cell.angle_beta   90.00
_cell.angle_gamma   90.00
#
_symmetry.space_group_name_H-M   'P 1'
#
loop_
_entity.id
_entity.type
_entity.pdbx_description
1 polymer ?
#
loop_
_entity_poly.entity_id
_entity_poly.type
_entity_poly.pdbx_seq_one_letter_code
_entity_poly.pdbx_strand_id
1 'polypeptide(L)' 'MASELISIGEDGTGDKLCNEEVDNSVYIWYHETGEIEELASNQKEFIILQSEELDGD' A
#
# COMPACT_ATOMS: atom_id res chain seq x y z
N MET A 1 8.74 18.29 -0.28
CA MET A 1 7.27 18.38 -0.26
C MET A 1 6.82 17.21 0.59
N ALA A 2 5.97 17.42 1.59
CA ALA A 2 5.41 16.31 2.35
C ALA A 2 4.30 15.72 1.47
N SER A 3 4.52 14.55 0.90
CA SER A 3 3.43 13.83 0.27
C SER A 3 2.46 13.39 1.35
N GLU A 4 1.17 13.66 1.14
CA GLU A 4 0.13 13.23 2.07
C GLU A 4 -0.25 11.79 1.73
N LEU A 5 0.04 10.88 2.65
CA LEU A 5 -0.40 9.49 2.56
C LEU A 5 -1.82 9.37 3.12
N ILE A 6 -2.71 8.82 2.30
CA ILE A 6 -4.11 8.58 2.66
C ILE A 6 -4.27 7.08 2.93
N SER A 7 -4.73 6.71 4.12
CA SER A 7 -5.06 5.32 4.43
C SER A 7 -6.33 4.89 3.66
N ILE A 8 -6.21 3.86 2.84
CA ILE A 8 -7.28 3.30 2.01
C ILE A 8 -7.82 1.95 2.52
N GLY A 9 -7.13 1.32 3.47
CA GLY A 9 -7.56 0.08 4.11
C GLY A 9 -6.75 -0.26 5.35
N GLU A 10 -7.26 -1.18 6.16
CA GLU A 10 -6.61 -1.74 7.35
C GLU A 10 -6.82 -3.27 7.34
N ASP A 11 -5.82 -4.03 7.77
CA ASP A 11 -5.86 -5.50 7.81
C ASP A 11 -6.53 -6.09 9.07
N GLY A 12 -6.90 -5.23 10.05
CA GLY A 12 -7.47 -5.61 11.33
C GLY A 12 -6.46 -5.85 12.46
N THR A 13 -5.16 -5.79 12.17
CA THR A 13 -4.07 -5.80 13.18
C THR A 13 -3.59 -4.39 13.51
N GLY A 14 -3.95 -3.42 12.67
CA GLY A 14 -3.59 -2.00 12.79
C GLY A 14 -2.71 -1.52 11.64
N ASP A 15 -2.17 -2.44 10.85
CA ASP A 15 -1.41 -2.14 9.64
C ASP A 15 -2.34 -1.51 8.59
N LYS A 16 -1.84 -0.48 7.91
CA LYS A 16 -2.65 0.31 6.98
C LYS A 16 -2.08 0.27 5.59
N LEU A 17 -2.96 0.01 4.63
CA LEU A 17 -2.67 0.25 3.23
C LEU A 17 -2.89 1.73 2.95
N CYS A 18 -1.88 2.39 2.39
CA CYS A 18 -1.84 3.81 2.14
C CYS A 18 -1.62 4.11 0.66
N ASN A 19 -2.11 5.26 0.21
CA ASN A 19 -1.91 5.75 -1.14
C ASN A 19 -1.48 7.21 -1.14
N GLU A 20 -0.58 7.57 -2.05
CA GLU A 20 -0.18 8.96 -2.24
C GLU A 20 -1.12 9.69 -3.22
N GLU A 21 -1.64 10.87 -2.82
CA GLU A 21 -2.63 11.62 -3.62
C GLU A 21 -2.13 12.00 -5.02
N VAL A 22 -0.83 12.29 -5.16
CA VAL A 22 -0.25 12.83 -6.40
C VAL A 22 0.15 11.73 -7.37
N ASP A 23 0.96 10.77 -6.92
CA ASP A 23 1.55 9.73 -7.78
C ASP A 23 0.78 8.40 -7.75
N ASN A 24 -0.26 8.28 -6.92
CA ASN A 24 -1.01 7.04 -6.71
C ASN A 24 -0.15 5.84 -6.30
N SER A 25 1.09 6.06 -5.84
CA SER A 25 1.95 5.03 -5.27
C SER A 25 1.28 4.40 -4.04
N VAL A 26 1.43 3.09 -3.91
CA VAL A 26 0.83 2.28 -2.86
C VAL A 26 1.89 1.93 -1.84
N TYR A 27 1.55 2.15 -0.57
CA TYR A 27 2.42 1.91 0.57
C TYR A 27 1.72 1.05 1.61
N ILE A 28 2.48 0.33 2.42
CA ILE A 28 2.01 -0.23 3.68
C ILE A 28 2.66 0.50 4.83
N TRP A 29 1.85 0.84 5.82
CA TRP A 29 2.30 1.34 7.10
C TRP A 29 2.14 0.25 8.15
N TYR A 30 3.28 -0.22 8.67
CA TYR A 30 3.32 -1.21 9.73
C TYR A 30 3.09 -0.54 11.08
N HIS A 31 2.00 -0.89 11.75
CA HIS A 31 1.63 -0.31 13.03
C HIS A 31 2.64 -0.62 14.12
N GLU A 32 3.16 -1.86 14.14
CA GLU A 32 4.05 -2.34 15.19
C GLU A 32 5.42 -1.64 15.17
N THR A 33 5.98 -1.40 13.99
CA THR A 33 7.31 -0.79 13.81
C THR A 33 7.24 0.70 13.50
N GLY A 34 6.11 1.18 12.99
CA GLY A 34 5.93 2.52 12.44
C GLY A 34 6.60 2.72 11.08
N GLU A 35 7.13 1.66 10.47
CA GLU A 35 7.79 1.72 9.17
C GLU A 35 6.78 1.85 8.02
N ILE A 36 7.23 2.49 6.93
CA ILE A 36 6.47 2.65 5.70
C ILE A 36 7.27 2.04 4.56
N GLU A 37 6.64 1.12 3.83
CA GLU A 37 7.23 0.44 2.68
C GLU A 37 6.41 0.72 1.42
N GLU A 38 7.09 1.01 0.30
CA GLU A 38 6.44 1.13 -1.01
C GLU A 38 6.20 -0.26 -1.60
N LEU A 39 4.93 -0.58 -1.86
CA LEU A 39 4.53 -1.85 -2.47
C LEU A 39 4.50 -1.75 -4.00
N ALA A 40 4.08 -0.60 -4.53
CA ALA A 40 4.05 -0.35 -5.96
C ALA A 40 4.00 1.15 -6.27
N SER A 41 4.57 1.55 -7.40
CA SER A 41 4.58 2.96 -7.80
C SER A 41 3.26 3.47 -8.40
N ASN A 42 2.24 2.62 -8.51
CA ASN A 42 0.86 3.02 -8.79
C ASN A 42 -0.15 1.92 -8.41
N GLN A 43 -1.40 2.30 -8.18
CA GLN A 43 -2.48 1.37 -7.80
C GLN A 43 -2.73 0.25 -8.84
N LYS A 44 -2.54 0.51 -10.13
CA LYS A 44 -2.81 -0.49 -11.17
C LYS A 44 -1.81 -1.63 -11.12
N GLU A 45 -0.53 -1.31 -11.01
CA GLU A 45 0.54 -2.30 -10.85
C GLU A 45 0.31 -3.11 -9.57
N PHE A 46 -0.06 -2.46 -8.46
CA PHE A 46 -0.38 -3.15 -7.22
C PHE A 46 -1.46 -4.22 -7.39
N ILE A 47 -2.57 -3.89 -8.07
CA ILE A 47 -3.68 -4.83 -8.29
C ILE A 47 -3.23 -6.01 -9.16
N ILE A 48 -2.41 -5.77 -10.20
CA ILE A 48 -1.90 -6.82 -11.07
C ILE A 48 -1.01 -7.78 -10.26
N LEU A 49 -0.06 -7.25 -9.49
CA LEU A 49 0.85 -8.04 -8.66
C LEU A 49 0.09 -8.92 -7.66
N GLN A 50 -0.90 -8.37 -6.96
CA GLN A 50 -1.72 -9.17 -6.03
C GLN A 50 -2.58 -10.21 -6.74
N SER A 51 -3.03 -9.95 -7.96
CA SER A 51 -3.80 -10.93 -8.73
C SER A 51 -2.92 -12.09 -9.19
N GLU A 52 -1.69 -11.80 -9.66
CA GLU A 52 -0.71 -12.83 -10.02
C GLU A 52 -0.28 -13.69 -8.84
N GLU A 53 -0.17 -13.10 -7.64
CA GLU A 53 0.10 -13.85 -6.41
C GLU A 53 -1.06 -14.78 -6.02
N LEU A 54 -2.30 -14.35 -6.23
CA LEU A 54 -3.50 -15.15 -5.91
C LEU A 54 -3.77 -16.29 -6.90
N ASP A 55 -3.43 -16.11 -8.19
CA ASP A 55 -3.60 -17.14 -9.24
C ASP A 55 -2.46 -18.19 -9.24
N GLY A 56 -1.47 -18.06 -8.36
CA GLY A 56 -0.26 -18.88 -8.30
C GLY A 56 -0.28 -20.13 -7.41
N ASP A 57 -1.42 -20.54 -6.85
CA ASP A 57 -1.59 -21.76 -6.00
C ASP A 57 -2.36 -22.89 -6.70
#